data_AF-A0A7X6LX94-F1
#
_entry.id   AF-A0A7X6LX94-F1
#
_cell.length_a   1.000
_cell.length_b   1.000
_cell.length_c   1.000
_cell.angle_alpha   90.00
_cell.angle_beta   90.00
_cell.angle_gamma   90.00
#
_symmetry.space_group_name_H-M   'P 1'
#
loop_
_entity.id
_entity.type
_entity.pdbx_description
1 polymer ?
#
loop_
_entity_poly.entity_id
_entity_poly.type
_entity_poly.pdbx_seq_one_letter_code
_entity_poly.pdbx_strand_id
1 'polypeptide(L)' 'MAELADQVLPAVTAAVTLLDRHDPAEADNFRSTVLVALDAAAATSRPGPVLAEMTRKVTAALHTA' A
#
# COMPACT_ATOMS: atom_id res chain seq x y z
N MET A 1 5.56 -15.73 0.89
CA MET A 1 4.84 -14.44 1.05
C MET A 1 5.46 -13.57 2.14
N ALA A 2 5.87 -14.13 3.29
CA ALA A 2 6.53 -13.35 4.36
C ALA A 2 7.71 -12.51 3.83
N GLU A 3 8.66 -13.13 3.14
CA GLU A 3 9.84 -12.45 2.58
C GLU A 3 9.51 -11.30 1.61
N LEU A 4 8.39 -11.41 0.89
CA LEU A 4 7.93 -10.35 -0.01
C LEU A 4 7.29 -9.21 0.79
N ALA A 5 6.49 -9.52 1.82
CA ALA A 5 5.92 -8.50 2.69
C ALA A 5 7.01 -7.75 3.48
N ASP A 6 8.07 -8.45 3.89
CA ASP A 6 9.21 -7.87 4.61
C ASP A 6 9.98 -6.84 3.77
N GLN A 7 9.92 -6.96 2.43
CA GLN A 7 10.53 -6.00 1.51
C GLN A 7 9.54 -4.90 1.08
N VAL A 8 8.31 -5.29 0.75
CA VAL A 8 7.32 -4.38 0.15
C VAL A 8 6.78 -3.38 1.17
N LEU A 9 6.46 -3.80 2.40
CA LEU A 9 5.84 -2.89 3.38
C LEU A 9 6.78 -1.75 3.78
N PRO A 10 8.06 -2.00 4.13
CA PRO A 10 8.99 -0.91 4.43
C PRO A 10 9.25 -0.02 3.21
N ALA A 11 9.29 -0.58 2.00
CA ALA A 11 9.47 0.19 0.78
C ALA A 11 8.29 1.14 0.49
N VAL A 12 7.06 0.69 0.72
CA VAL A 12 5.85 1.51 0.58
C VAL A 12 5.85 2.66 1.59
N THR A 13 6.16 2.40 2.85
CA THR A 13 6.28 3.47 3.86
C THR A 13 7.39 4.45 3.51
N ALA A 14 8.57 3.96 3.09
CA ALA A 14 9.68 4.83 2.69
C ALA A 14 9.34 5.71 1.47
N ALA A 15 8.62 5.18 0.49
CA ALA A 15 8.16 5.95 -0.67
C ALA A 15 7.22 7.08 -0.25
N VAL A 16 6.22 6.79 0.58
CA VAL A 16 5.29 7.79 1.10
C VAL A 16 6.01 8.85 1.93
N THR A 17 6.90 8.46 2.85
CA THR A 17 7.70 9.40 3.64
C THR A 17 8.59 10.29 2.76
N LEU A 18 9.15 9.74 1.68
CA LEU A 18 9.94 10.54 0.74
C LEU A 18 9.06 11.56 0.02
N LEU A 19 7.90 11.13 -0.50
CA LEU A 19 6.96 12.00 -1.19
C LEU A 19 6.44 13.11 -0.25
N ASP A 20 6.05 12.79 0.98
CA ASP A 20 5.56 13.79 1.95
C ASP A 20 6.60 14.89 2.24
N ARG A 21 7.90 14.56 2.19
CA ARG A 21 8.97 15.55 2.38
C ARG A 21 9.17 16.47 1.19
N HIS A 22 8.81 16.03 -0.01
CA HIS A 22 9.00 16.77 -1.25
C HIS A 22 7.74 17.53 -1.68
N ASP A 23 6.62 16.82 -1.74
CA ASP A 23 5.30 17.33 -2.11
C ASP A 23 4.21 16.46 -1.44
N PRO A 24 3.56 16.96 -0.37
CA PRO A 24 2.47 16.25 0.29
C PRO A 24 1.31 15.87 -0.65
N ALA A 25 1.04 16.67 -1.69
CA ALA A 25 -0.01 16.35 -2.65
C ALA A 25 0.37 15.12 -3.50
N GLU A 26 1.66 14.93 -3.80
CA GLU A 26 2.13 13.74 -4.52
C GLU A 26 2.07 12.48 -3.64
N ALA A 27 2.31 12.61 -2.34
CA ALA A 27 2.12 11.51 -1.40
C ALA A 27 0.66 11.07 -1.32
N ASP A 28 -0.28 12.02 -1.31
CA ASP A 28 -1.72 11.73 -1.35
C ASP A 28 -2.14 11.09 -2.69
N ASN A 29 -1.61 11.58 -3.81
CA ASN A 29 -1.81 10.98 -5.13
C ASN A 29 -1.30 9.52 -5.16
N PHE A 30 -0.12 9.27 -4.61
CA PHE A 30 0.45 7.92 -4.49
C PHE A 30 -0.41 7.01 -3.62
N ARG A 31 -0.82 7.45 -2.42
CA ARG A 31 -1.73 6.70 -1.52
C ARG A 31 -3.02 6.33 -2.25
N SER A 32 -3.64 7.30 -2.91
CA SER A 32 -4.89 7.11 -3.67
C SER A 32 -4.72 6.07 -4.79
N THR A 33 -3.66 6.19 -5.58
CA THR A 33 -3.36 5.28 -6.70
C THR A 33 -3.18 3.84 -6.23
N VAL A 34 -2.46 3.62 -5.13
CA VAL A 34 -2.25 2.27 -4.58
C VAL A 34 -3.56 1.69 -4.04
N LEU A 35 -4.39 2.50 -3.36
CA LEU A 35 -5.70 2.05 -2.88
C LEU A 35 -6.61 1.62 -4.04
N VAL A 36 -6.65 2.39 -5.13
CA VAL A 36 -7.42 2.03 -6.34
C VAL A 36 -6.94 0.69 -6.92
N ALA A 37 -5.64 0.44 -6.97
CA ALA A 37 -5.10 -0.83 -7.45
C ALA A 37 -5.49 -2.02 -6.54
N LEU A 38 -5.46 -1.82 -5.22
CA LEU A 38 -5.90 -2.84 -4.25
C LEU A 38 -7.39 -3.15 -4.36
N ASP A 39 -8.23 -2.11 -4.53
CA ASP A 39 -9.66 -2.27 -4.73
C ASP A 39 -9.98 -3.00 -6.05
N ALA A 40 -9.28 -2.67 -7.14
CA ALA A 40 -9.42 -3.37 -8.41
C ALA A 40 -9.01 -4.86 -8.29
N ALA A 41 -7.94 -5.16 -7.55
CA ALA A 41 -7.53 -6.54 -7.28
C ALA A 41 -8.58 -7.29 -6.44
N ALA A 42 -9.22 -6.63 -5.48
CA ALA A 42 -10.30 -7.20 -4.67
C ALA A 42 -11.62 -7.37 -5.45
N ALA A 43 -11.88 -6.54 -6.46
CA ALA A 43 -13.10 -6.60 -7.27
C ALA A 43 -13.07 -7.77 -8.28
N THR A 44 -11.88 -8.19 -8.72
CA THR A 44 -11.73 -9.24 -9.74
C THR A 44 -11.82 -10.66 -9.19
N SER A 45 -11.76 -10.85 -7.87
CA SER A 45 -11.91 -12.16 -7.22
C SER A 45 -12.34 -12.02 -5.76
N ARG A 46 -13.09 -12.99 -5.21
CA ARG A 46 -13.36 -13.00 -3.76
C ARG A 46 -12.01 -13.15 -3.03
N PRO A 47 -11.56 -12.15 -2.25
CA PRO A 47 -10.23 -12.23 -1.63
C PRO A 47 -10.18 -13.40 -0.67
N GLY A 48 -9.21 -14.30 -0.86
CA GLY A 48 -8.85 -15.25 0.18
C GLY A 48 -8.27 -14.52 1.40
N PRO A 49 -8.23 -15.16 2.59
CA PRO A 49 -7.77 -14.52 3.83
C PRO A 49 -6.34 -13.94 3.73
N VAL A 50 -5.47 -14.57 2.92
CA VAL A 50 -4.11 -14.08 2.67
C VAL A 50 -4.12 -12.76 1.91
N LEU A 51 -4.95 -12.62 0.87
CA LEU A 51 -5.03 -11.40 0.09
C LEU A 51 -5.65 -10.26 0.92
N ALA A 52 -6.70 -10.55 1.69
CA ALA A 52 -7.31 -9.59 2.60
C ALA A 52 -6.30 -9.05 3.63
N GLU A 53 -5.50 -9.93 4.22
CA GLU A 53 -4.46 -9.54 5.18
C GLU A 53 -3.34 -8.73 4.50
N MET A 54 -2.94 -9.09 3.28
CA MET A 54 -1.95 -8.31 2.52
C MET A 54 -2.46 -6.91 2.17
N THR A 55 -3.71 -6.78 1.71
CA THR A 55 -4.35 -5.49 1.47
C THR A 55 -4.35 -4.65 2.74
N ARG A 56 -4.74 -5.22 3.88
CA ARG A 56 -4.72 -4.52 5.18
C ARG A 56 -3.32 -4.02 5.54
N LYS A 57 -2.28 -4.84 5.37
CA LYS A 57 -0.90 -4.48 5.67
C LYS A 57 -0.38 -3.37 4.76
N VAL A 58 -0.66 -3.42 3.46
CA VAL A 58 -0.26 -2.36 2.52
C VAL A 58 -0.98 -1.05 2.86
N THR A 59 -2.30 -1.10 3.11
CA THR A 59 -3.06 0.07 3.54
C THR A 59 -2.51 0.68 4.83
N ALA A 60 -2.09 -0.13 5.81
CA ALA A 60 -1.42 0.37 7.00
C ALA A 60 -0.09 1.06 6.67
N ALA A 61 0.75 0.43 5.85
CA ALA A 61 2.06 0.97 5.45
C ALA A 61 1.96 2.34 4.76
N LEU A 62 0.89 2.57 3.97
CA LEU A 62 0.61 3.86 3.31
C LEU A 62 0.32 5.03 4.27
N HIS A 63 -0.13 4.73 5.50
CA HIS A 63 -0.55 5.74 6.49
C HIS A 63 0.33 5.74 7.74
N THR A 64 1.47 5.04 7.73
CA THR A 64 2.40 4.97 8.87
C THR A 64 3.43 6.12 8.87
N ALA A 65 3.54 6.86 7.76
CA ALA A 65 4.50 7.95 7.55
C ALA A 65 4.19 9.20 8.39
#